data_AF-A0A9E0H6G3-F1
#
_entry.id   AF-A0A9E0H6G3-F1
#
_cell.length_a   1.000
_cell.length_b   1.000
_cell.length_c   1.000
_cell.angle_alpha   90.00
_cell.angle_beta   90.00
_cell.angle_gamma   90.00
#
_symmetry.space_group_name_H-M   'P 1'
#
loop_
_entity.id
_entity.type
_entity.pdbx_description
1 polymer ?
#
loop_
_entity_poly.entity_id
_entity_poly.type
_entity_poly.pdbx_seq_one_letter_code
_entity_poly.pdbx_strand_id
1 'polypeptide(L)'
;MMRKVGVAKVSVVMVGVVMVEAAMAAPAAADPSVCEPATALIVLDRSSSMNGAIGDGGSKWEAARTAIDQMLVAYGDQIGFGLVTFPYPDACGPGQLDVPPGIGQRGAIGEALRRPPPASGNWTPLGETLMAVAEPSAIGGYQPDYAIVITDGFQWCAPFDPSQRELPRQAVARLRERGIRTFAVGFGALVDEESLAAMAILGDTAVPGCDPTGVDLDRRCFYQADDPGGLARALMEIAARAGGELCDGRDNDCDGAIDDDASCHPGSRCVDGACVATPDGPDGGLPLDDDGMPVGGCGCRAGTDPAPTALALGLLAVAYARRRRRGSASAAATASAKPADPAPPPWQPQLDVISLDTSPPSAAPPLPPSAVGPASTIGAVAEITRSTQAK
;
A
#
# COMPACT_ATOMS: atom_id res chain seq x y z
N MET A 1 -74.90 20.48 60.73
CA MET A 1 -74.43 21.47 59.75
C MET A 1 -74.30 20.79 58.39
N MET A 2 -75.09 21.26 57.43
CA MET A 2 -75.37 20.63 56.13
C MET A 2 -74.21 20.82 55.14
N ARG A 3 -73.79 19.73 54.48
CA ARG A 3 -72.91 19.75 53.31
C ARG A 3 -73.75 19.88 52.04
N LYS A 4 -73.51 20.94 51.25
CA LYS A 4 -74.04 21.08 49.88
C LYS A 4 -73.13 20.34 48.91
N VAL A 5 -73.75 19.54 48.05
CA VAL A 5 -73.13 18.81 46.93
C VAL A 5 -73.15 19.73 45.70
N GLY A 6 -72.00 19.88 45.05
CA GLY A 6 -71.82 20.67 43.81
C GLY A 6 -71.74 19.77 42.59
N VAL A 7 -72.34 20.26 41.50
CA VAL A 7 -72.72 19.60 40.25
C VAL A 7 -71.53 19.26 39.35
N ALA A 8 -71.61 18.11 38.67
CA ALA A 8 -70.67 17.63 37.67
C ALA A 8 -70.80 18.37 36.32
N LYS A 9 -69.67 18.71 35.69
CA LYS A 9 -69.58 19.05 34.26
C LYS A 9 -68.68 18.03 33.58
N VAL A 10 -69.24 17.32 32.60
CA VAL A 10 -68.54 16.42 31.69
C VAL A 10 -68.00 17.26 30.54
N SER A 11 -66.69 17.34 30.38
CA SER A 11 -66.02 17.94 29.24
C SER A 11 -65.51 16.83 28.32
N VAL A 12 -66.02 16.82 27.09
CA VAL A 12 -65.58 15.95 26.00
C VAL A 12 -64.24 16.47 25.49
N VAL A 13 -63.19 15.64 25.56
CA VAL A 13 -61.86 15.93 25.00
C VAL A 13 -61.79 15.31 23.61
N MET A 14 -61.70 16.13 22.57
CA MET A 14 -61.39 15.66 21.21
C MET A 14 -59.94 15.16 21.15
N VAL A 15 -59.76 13.91 20.74
CA VAL A 15 -58.45 13.34 20.40
C VAL A 15 -58.14 13.73 18.96
N GLY A 16 -57.25 14.71 18.77
CA GLY A 16 -56.67 15.04 17.48
C GLY A 16 -55.51 14.10 17.17
N VAL A 17 -55.67 13.23 16.17
CA VAL A 17 -54.58 12.43 15.61
C VAL A 17 -53.75 13.34 14.72
N VAL A 18 -52.54 13.67 15.15
CA VAL A 18 -51.53 14.36 14.32
C VAL A 18 -50.79 13.28 13.54
N MET A 19 -51.05 13.17 12.24
CA MET A 19 -50.17 12.43 11.35
C MET A 19 -48.90 13.26 11.13
N VAL A 20 -47.79 12.79 11.69
CA VAL A 20 -46.45 13.32 11.40
C VAL A 20 -45.96 12.55 10.17
N GLU A 21 -46.04 13.17 9.00
CA GLU A 21 -45.34 12.67 7.81
C GLU A 21 -43.84 12.91 7.99
N ALA A 22 -43.10 11.84 8.25
CA ALA A 22 -41.65 11.84 8.19
C ALA A 22 -41.24 11.87 6.72
N ALA A 23 -40.92 13.05 6.20
CA ALA A 23 -40.23 13.18 4.93
C ALA A 23 -38.85 12.52 5.05
N MET A 24 -38.70 11.34 4.48
CA MET A 24 -37.40 10.71 4.27
C MET A 24 -36.67 11.57 3.24
N ALA A 25 -35.76 12.44 3.71
CA ALA A 25 -34.77 13.06 2.84
C ALA A 25 -33.88 11.93 2.32
N ALA A 26 -34.05 11.56 1.06
CA ALA A 26 -33.04 10.79 0.36
C ALA A 26 -31.71 11.55 0.45
N PRO A 27 -30.57 10.89 0.68
CA PRO A 27 -29.28 11.56 0.55
C PRO A 27 -29.23 12.17 -0.86
N ALA A 28 -28.95 13.47 -0.94
CA ALA A 28 -28.62 14.06 -2.22
C ALA A 28 -27.46 13.24 -2.80
N ALA A 29 -27.65 12.66 -3.98
CA ALA A 29 -26.52 12.12 -4.73
C ALA A 29 -25.49 13.24 -4.82
N ALA A 30 -24.27 13.00 -4.34
CA ALA A 30 -23.16 13.92 -4.53
C ALA A 30 -23.08 14.21 -6.04
N ASP A 31 -22.87 15.48 -6.39
CA ASP A 31 -22.59 15.83 -7.79
C ASP A 31 -21.28 15.11 -8.14
N PRO A 32 -21.32 14.14 -9.06
CA PRO A 32 -20.20 13.23 -9.23
C PRO A 32 -19.00 13.97 -9.88
N SER A 33 -19.19 15.23 -10.31
CA SER A 33 -18.14 16.17 -10.74
C SER A 33 -17.45 16.96 -9.61
N VAL A 34 -17.72 16.64 -8.35
CA VAL A 34 -16.98 17.24 -7.23
C VAL A 34 -15.61 16.58 -7.17
N CYS A 35 -14.58 17.37 -7.50
CA CYS A 35 -13.17 17.02 -7.28
C CYS A 35 -12.97 16.44 -5.87
N GLU A 36 -12.62 15.16 -5.83
CA GLU A 36 -12.31 14.37 -4.64
C GLU A 36 -10.91 13.77 -4.82
N PRO A 37 -9.86 14.58 -4.61
CA PRO A 37 -8.53 14.16 -4.99
C PRO A 37 -8.08 12.93 -4.21
N ALA A 38 -7.33 12.06 -4.87
CA ALA A 38 -6.76 10.87 -4.25
C ALA A 38 -5.96 11.21 -2.98
N THR A 39 -6.00 10.31 -2.01
CA THR A 39 -5.26 10.43 -0.75
C THR A 39 -4.25 9.30 -0.60
N ALA A 40 -3.04 9.64 -0.19
CA ALA A 40 -1.94 8.68 -0.06
C ALA A 40 -1.23 8.85 1.28
N LEU A 41 -1.02 7.74 1.99
CA LEU A 41 -0.24 7.71 3.21
C LEU A 41 1.17 7.21 2.91
N ILE A 42 2.17 8.07 3.10
CA ILE A 42 3.58 7.67 3.03
C ILE A 42 3.90 6.91 4.31
N VAL A 43 4.30 5.65 4.18
CA VAL A 43 4.69 4.77 5.29
C VAL A 43 6.20 4.57 5.21
N LEU A 44 6.94 5.35 5.99
CA LEU A 44 8.40 5.46 5.87
C LEU A 44 9.12 4.76 7.02
N ASP A 45 10.03 3.86 6.65
CA ASP A 45 10.96 3.24 7.59
C ASP A 45 11.93 4.29 8.16
N ARG A 46 12.04 4.28 9.48
CA ARG A 46 12.88 5.08 10.37
C ARG A 46 13.67 4.15 11.31
N SER A 47 13.96 2.95 10.83
CA SER A 47 14.96 2.04 11.37
C SER A 47 16.33 2.73 11.44
N SER A 48 17.21 2.23 12.32
CA SER A 48 18.55 2.81 12.45
C SER A 48 19.42 2.58 11.20
N SER A 49 19.12 1.57 10.36
CA SER A 49 19.79 1.33 9.08
C SER A 49 19.62 2.46 8.07
N MET A 50 18.56 3.25 8.20
CA MET A 50 18.34 4.44 7.39
C MET A 50 19.40 5.55 7.62
N ASN A 51 20.23 5.46 8.66
CA ASN A 51 21.41 6.32 8.81
C ASN A 51 22.61 5.88 7.96
N GLY A 52 22.54 4.69 7.35
CA GLY A 52 23.55 4.17 6.45
C GLY A 52 23.69 5.00 5.18
N ALA A 53 24.88 4.96 4.56
CA ALA A 53 25.15 5.65 3.32
C ALA A 53 24.42 5.02 2.12
N ILE A 54 24.11 5.82 1.10
CA ILE A 54 23.55 5.35 -0.17
C ILE A 54 24.09 6.14 -1.35
N GLY A 55 24.43 5.43 -2.44
CA GLY A 55 25.13 6.01 -3.58
C GLY A 55 26.37 6.80 -3.16
N ASP A 56 26.59 7.95 -3.81
CA ASP A 56 27.72 8.85 -3.55
C ASP A 56 27.39 9.98 -2.56
N GLY A 57 26.21 9.96 -1.91
CA GLY A 57 25.71 11.11 -1.16
C GLY A 57 24.87 10.76 0.06
N GLY A 58 25.28 11.28 1.22
CA GLY A 58 24.47 11.36 2.44
C GLY A 58 24.01 10.01 3.01
N SER A 59 23.06 10.09 3.95
CA SER A 59 22.36 8.91 4.47
C SER A 59 21.12 8.57 3.65
N LYS A 60 20.65 7.31 3.74
CA LYS A 60 19.35 6.90 3.19
C LYS A 60 18.23 7.82 3.68
N TRP A 61 18.23 8.18 4.96
CA TRP A 61 17.24 9.11 5.52
C TRP A 61 17.23 10.46 4.82
N GLU A 62 18.40 11.06 4.56
CA GLU A 62 18.51 12.33 3.84
C GLU A 62 18.02 12.21 2.38
N ALA A 63 18.36 11.12 1.72
CA ALA A 63 17.89 10.83 0.37
C ALA A 63 16.37 10.65 0.31
N ALA A 64 15.79 9.88 1.24
CA ALA A 64 14.34 9.67 1.33
C ALA A 64 13.59 10.97 1.56
N ARG A 65 14.08 11.83 2.47
CA ARG A 65 13.51 13.15 2.71
C ARG A 65 13.53 14.03 1.46
N THR A 66 14.65 14.01 0.74
CA THR A 66 14.81 14.81 -0.47
C THR A 66 13.86 14.34 -1.57
N ALA A 67 13.75 13.02 -1.78
CA ALA A 67 12.85 12.43 -2.76
C ALA A 67 11.37 12.69 -2.42
N ILE A 68 10.99 12.55 -1.15
CA ILE A 68 9.64 12.88 -0.68
C ILE A 68 9.35 14.37 -0.89
N ASP A 69 10.27 15.29 -0.56
CA ASP A 69 10.07 16.72 -0.79
C ASP A 69 9.87 17.03 -2.29
N GLN A 70 10.65 16.40 -3.17
CA GLN A 70 10.50 16.56 -4.63
C GLN A 70 9.13 16.07 -5.13
N MET A 71 8.67 14.92 -4.65
CA MET A 71 7.33 14.41 -4.95
C MET A 71 6.25 15.40 -4.47
N LEU A 72 6.36 15.91 -3.25
CA LEU A 72 5.41 16.85 -2.66
C LEU A 72 5.42 18.23 -3.34
N VAL A 73 6.54 18.65 -3.94
CA VAL A 73 6.60 19.84 -4.80
C VAL A 73 5.73 19.66 -6.04
N ALA A 74 5.77 18.47 -6.64
CA ALA A 74 5.12 18.21 -7.92
C ALA A 74 3.63 17.87 -7.76
N TYR A 75 3.27 17.08 -6.74
CA TYR A 75 1.94 16.47 -6.60
C TYR A 75 1.19 16.90 -5.33
N GLY A 76 1.81 17.68 -4.43
CA GLY A 76 1.21 18.02 -3.13
C GLY A 76 -0.09 18.84 -3.20
N ASP A 77 -0.36 19.48 -4.35
CA ASP A 77 -1.60 20.23 -4.60
C ASP A 77 -2.67 19.38 -5.32
N GLN A 78 -2.33 18.16 -5.76
CA GLN A 78 -3.20 17.23 -6.48
C GLN A 78 -3.57 16.00 -5.63
N ILE A 79 -2.66 15.54 -4.78
CA ILE A 79 -2.85 14.35 -3.96
C ILE A 79 -2.76 14.72 -2.49
N GLY A 80 -3.73 14.25 -1.70
CA GLY A 80 -3.76 14.43 -0.26
C GLY A 80 -2.75 13.52 0.44
N PHE A 81 -1.51 13.99 0.64
CA PHE A 81 -0.45 13.21 1.27
C PHE A 81 -0.49 13.26 2.80
N GLY A 82 -0.32 12.11 3.45
CA GLY A 82 -0.05 11.97 4.87
C GLY A 82 1.28 11.25 5.14
N LEU A 83 1.65 11.13 6.41
CA LEU A 83 2.89 10.46 6.82
C LEU A 83 2.66 9.58 8.05
N VAL A 84 3.11 8.33 7.96
CA VAL A 84 3.42 7.43 9.06
C VAL A 84 4.91 7.12 9.04
N THR A 85 5.59 7.28 10.18
CA THR A 85 6.94 6.76 10.37
C THR A 85 6.95 5.61 11.37
N PHE A 86 7.81 4.61 11.12
CA PHE A 86 7.99 3.46 11.99
C PHE A 86 9.49 3.13 12.14
N PRO A 87 9.97 2.58 13.26
CA PRO A 87 9.19 2.18 14.43
C PRO A 87 8.92 3.34 15.39
N TYR A 88 7.81 3.24 16.13
CA TYR A 88 7.42 4.12 17.23
C TYR A 88 6.38 3.40 18.12
N PRO A 89 6.34 3.64 19.45
CA PRO A 89 7.18 4.53 20.26
C PRO A 89 8.54 3.95 20.64
N ASP A 90 8.75 2.64 20.45
CA ASP A 90 9.97 1.95 20.79
C ASP A 90 10.63 1.33 19.54
N ALA A 91 11.67 0.54 19.77
CA ALA A 91 12.49 -0.10 18.75
C ALA A 91 11.72 -0.99 17.76
N CYS A 92 10.50 -1.43 18.10
CA CYS A 92 9.71 -2.41 17.37
C CYS A 92 8.21 -2.10 17.34
N GLY A 93 7.82 -0.90 17.74
CA GLY A 93 6.42 -0.47 17.71
C GLY A 93 5.93 -0.23 16.28
N PRO A 94 4.61 -0.32 16.04
CA PRO A 94 3.97 -0.29 14.71
C PRO A 94 3.98 1.11 14.05
N GLY A 95 4.77 2.05 14.57
CA GLY A 95 4.82 3.42 14.07
C GLY A 95 3.69 4.30 14.59
N GLN A 96 3.62 5.51 14.05
CA GLN A 96 2.59 6.49 14.39
C GLN A 96 2.19 7.30 13.16
N LEU A 97 0.96 7.81 13.15
CA LEU A 97 0.54 8.87 12.24
C LEU A 97 1.20 10.18 12.66
N ASP A 98 2.17 10.64 11.87
CA ASP A 98 2.89 11.90 12.09
C ASP A 98 2.14 13.09 11.47
N VAL A 99 1.58 12.89 10.28
CA VAL A 99 0.84 13.91 9.53
C VAL A 99 -0.42 13.28 8.93
N PRO A 100 -1.63 13.80 9.22
CA PRO A 100 -2.85 13.30 8.61
C PRO A 100 -2.86 13.55 7.09
N PRO A 101 -3.46 12.67 6.28
CA PRO A 101 -3.61 12.89 4.84
C PRO A 101 -4.31 14.22 4.53
N GLY A 102 -3.77 14.97 3.58
CA GLY A 102 -4.38 16.22 3.11
C GLY A 102 -3.54 16.93 2.04
N ILE A 103 -4.19 17.83 1.29
CA ILE A 103 -3.52 18.66 0.28
C ILE A 103 -2.61 19.69 0.96
N GLY A 104 -1.50 20.03 0.32
CA GLY A 104 -0.58 21.07 0.80
C GLY A 104 0.23 20.70 2.04
N GLN A 105 0.35 19.40 2.36
CA GLN A 105 1.01 18.92 3.58
C GLN A 105 2.55 18.95 3.54
N ARG A 106 3.16 19.48 2.46
CA ARG A 106 4.62 19.54 2.27
C ARG A 106 5.37 20.09 3.49
N GLY A 107 4.89 21.20 4.05
CA GLY A 107 5.52 21.82 5.23
C GLY A 107 5.46 20.93 6.48
N ALA A 108 4.31 20.31 6.74
CA ALA A 108 4.10 19.43 7.89
C ALA A 108 4.92 18.14 7.79
N ILE A 109 4.95 17.52 6.60
CA ILE A 109 5.75 16.31 6.34
C ILE A 109 7.25 16.61 6.44
N GLY A 110 7.71 17.71 5.84
CA GLY A 110 9.12 18.13 5.92
C GLY A 110 9.59 18.37 7.36
N GLU A 111 8.70 18.90 8.21
CA GLU A 111 8.95 19.15 9.63
C GLU A 111 8.96 17.85 10.46
N ALA A 112 8.01 16.94 10.21
CA ALA A 112 7.96 15.63 10.87
C ALA A 112 9.23 14.81 10.61
N LEU A 113 9.75 14.86 9.38
CA LEU A 113 10.95 14.14 8.97
C LEU A 113 12.26 14.83 9.42
N ARG A 114 12.19 16.01 10.06
CA ARG A 114 13.36 16.82 10.44
C ARG A 114 14.38 16.06 11.27
N ARG A 115 13.90 15.20 12.17
CA ARG A 115 14.75 14.41 13.07
C ARG A 115 15.10 13.07 12.41
N PRO A 116 16.39 12.72 12.26
CA PRO A 116 16.78 11.40 11.77
C PRO A 116 16.40 10.26 12.74
N PRO A 117 16.48 9.00 12.30
CA PRO A 117 16.47 7.85 13.18
C PRO A 117 17.58 7.91 14.24
N PRO A 118 17.44 7.26 15.40
CA PRO A 118 18.56 7.07 16.31
C PRO A 118 19.67 6.26 15.63
N ALA A 119 20.92 6.49 16.05
CA ALA A 119 22.10 5.86 15.45
C ALA A 119 22.07 4.32 15.54
N SER A 120 21.37 3.76 16.52
CA SER A 120 21.14 2.33 16.68
C SER A 120 19.86 2.06 17.47
N GLY A 121 19.38 0.82 17.41
CA GLY A 121 18.31 0.30 18.26
C GLY A 121 16.93 0.29 17.64
N ASN A 122 16.66 1.04 16.56
CA ASN A 122 15.39 0.94 15.84
C ASN A 122 15.46 -0.14 14.75
N TRP A 123 14.46 -1.02 14.73
CA TRP A 123 14.29 -2.10 13.75
C TRP A 123 13.17 -1.78 12.75
N THR A 124 12.79 -2.75 11.91
CA THR A 124 11.86 -2.59 10.79
C THR A 124 10.60 -3.47 11.00
N PRO A 125 9.68 -3.11 11.92
CA PRO A 125 8.40 -3.80 12.14
C PRO A 125 7.38 -3.45 11.04
N LEU A 126 7.73 -3.77 9.79
CA LEU A 126 6.96 -3.42 8.60
C LEU A 126 5.54 -3.99 8.63
N GLY A 127 5.38 -5.28 8.92
CA GLY A 127 4.11 -5.97 8.98
C GLY A 127 3.20 -5.45 10.09
N GLU A 128 3.73 -5.23 11.30
CA GLU A 128 2.97 -4.64 12.41
C GLU A 128 2.51 -3.23 12.07
N THR A 129 3.37 -2.45 11.41
CA THR A 129 3.05 -1.09 10.95
C THR A 129 1.90 -1.11 9.96
N LEU A 130 1.97 -1.96 8.93
CA LEU A 130 0.91 -2.05 7.92
C LEU A 130 -0.40 -2.61 8.49
N MET A 131 -0.33 -3.52 9.46
CA MET A 131 -1.52 -3.97 10.18
C MET A 131 -2.17 -2.84 10.97
N ALA A 132 -1.38 -1.94 11.56
CA ALA A 132 -1.90 -0.76 12.24
C ALA A 132 -2.47 0.26 11.24
N VAL A 133 -1.81 0.50 10.10
CA VAL A 133 -2.34 1.38 9.03
C VAL A 133 -3.68 0.88 8.49
N ALA A 134 -3.92 -0.43 8.47
CA ALA A 134 -5.20 -1.02 8.08
C ALA A 134 -6.34 -0.77 9.10
N GLU A 135 -6.04 -0.23 10.28
CA GLU A 135 -7.03 0.15 11.29
C GLU A 135 -7.26 1.68 11.28
N PRO A 136 -8.43 2.16 10.82
CA PRO A 136 -8.71 3.60 10.75
C PRO A 136 -8.48 4.31 12.09
N SER A 137 -8.81 3.67 13.22
CA SER A 137 -8.59 4.26 14.55
C SER A 137 -7.12 4.50 14.90
N ALA A 138 -6.19 3.72 14.34
CA ALA A 138 -4.75 3.91 14.54
C ALA A 138 -4.21 5.07 13.69
N ILE A 139 -4.89 5.40 12.60
CA ILE A 139 -4.58 6.54 11.73
C ILE A 139 -5.67 7.60 11.80
N GLY A 140 -6.15 7.96 13.00
CA GLY A 140 -6.98 9.15 13.20
C GLY A 140 -8.38 9.14 12.57
N GLY A 141 -8.87 7.98 12.16
CA GLY A 141 -10.14 7.79 11.46
C GLY A 141 -10.05 7.90 9.93
N TYR A 142 -8.84 8.08 9.38
CA TYR A 142 -8.63 8.18 7.94
C TYR A 142 -8.65 6.81 7.26
N GLN A 143 -9.02 6.80 5.97
CA GLN A 143 -8.95 5.63 5.09
C GLN A 143 -8.41 6.12 3.74
N PRO A 144 -7.08 6.17 3.57
CA PRO A 144 -6.48 6.67 2.35
C PRO A 144 -6.70 5.71 1.19
N ASP A 145 -6.65 6.20 -0.05
CA ASP A 145 -6.77 5.37 -1.24
C ASP A 145 -5.49 4.55 -1.48
N TYR A 146 -4.34 5.11 -1.05
CA TYR A 146 -3.04 4.48 -1.20
C TYR A 146 -2.21 4.45 0.08
N ALA A 147 -1.40 3.40 0.23
CA ALA A 147 -0.25 3.35 1.11
C ALA A 147 1.04 3.27 0.27
N ILE A 148 1.98 4.18 0.48
CA ILE A 148 3.28 4.20 -0.20
C ILE A 148 4.34 3.78 0.81
N VAL A 149 4.74 2.51 0.76
CA VAL A 149 5.69 1.91 1.69
C VAL A 149 7.11 2.13 1.19
N ILE A 150 7.96 2.72 2.02
CA ILE A 150 9.38 2.92 1.73
C ILE A 150 10.18 2.27 2.86
N THR A 151 10.94 1.22 2.55
CA THR A 151 11.74 0.48 3.54
C THR A 151 13.14 0.17 3.02
N ASP A 152 14.13 0.19 3.91
CA ASP A 152 15.52 -0.18 3.60
C ASP A 152 15.93 -1.56 4.14
N GLY A 153 14.97 -2.27 4.72
CA GLY A 153 15.17 -3.59 5.30
C GLY A 153 13.93 -4.47 5.17
N PHE A 154 14.14 -5.74 5.48
CA PHE A 154 13.08 -6.73 5.62
C PHE A 154 12.39 -6.64 6.98
N GLN A 155 11.24 -7.31 7.10
CA GLN A 155 10.51 -7.47 8.35
C GLN A 155 11.42 -8.02 9.45
N TRP A 156 11.74 -7.20 10.45
CA TRP A 156 12.62 -7.60 11.53
C TRP A 156 12.34 -6.85 12.82
N CYS A 157 12.32 -7.61 13.90
CA CYS A 157 12.34 -7.14 15.28
C CYS A 157 13.23 -8.04 16.12
N ALA A 158 13.76 -7.52 17.24
CA ALA A 158 14.61 -8.28 18.15
C ALA A 158 13.84 -8.68 19.43
N PRO A 159 13.81 -9.97 19.81
CA PRO A 159 14.35 -11.12 19.08
C PRO A 159 13.55 -11.44 17.81
N PHE A 160 14.22 -11.99 16.80
CA PHE A 160 13.57 -12.34 15.53
C PHE A 160 12.61 -13.50 15.71
N ASP A 161 11.39 -13.32 15.19
CA ASP A 161 10.37 -14.35 15.08
C ASP A 161 10.15 -14.72 13.60
N PRO A 162 10.60 -15.90 13.16
CA PRO A 162 10.39 -16.35 11.78
C PRO A 162 8.92 -16.42 11.35
N SER A 163 8.00 -16.59 12.30
CA SER A 163 6.56 -16.65 11.99
C SER A 163 6.00 -15.30 11.51
N GLN A 164 6.70 -14.20 11.81
CA GLN A 164 6.30 -12.85 11.41
C GLN A 164 6.73 -12.49 9.98
N ARG A 165 7.52 -13.33 9.29
CA ARG A 165 8.01 -13.03 7.93
C ARG A 165 6.87 -12.78 6.93
N GLU A 166 5.75 -13.48 7.08
CA GLU A 166 4.57 -13.32 6.20
C GLU A 166 3.66 -12.15 6.60
N LEU A 167 3.91 -11.49 7.73
CA LEU A 167 3.04 -10.43 8.25
C LEU A 167 2.86 -9.26 7.28
N PRO A 168 3.89 -8.77 6.54
CA PRO A 168 3.69 -7.72 5.54
C PRO A 168 2.69 -8.10 4.45
N ARG A 169 2.71 -9.35 3.97
CA ARG A 169 1.75 -9.85 2.95
C ARG A 169 0.32 -9.89 3.50
N GLN A 170 0.16 -10.39 4.73
CA GLN A 170 -1.14 -10.42 5.41
C GLN A 170 -1.69 -9.01 5.63
N ALA A 171 -0.82 -8.08 6.02
CA ALA A 171 -1.18 -6.69 6.23
C ALA A 171 -1.65 -6.01 4.93
N VAL A 172 -0.96 -6.25 3.81
CA VAL A 172 -1.37 -5.70 2.52
C VAL A 172 -2.67 -6.31 2.01
N ALA A 173 -2.90 -7.60 2.21
CA ALA A 173 -4.21 -8.19 1.92
C ALA A 173 -5.33 -7.49 2.70
N ARG A 174 -5.08 -7.17 3.97
CA ARG A 174 -6.03 -6.44 4.81
C ARG A 174 -6.21 -4.98 4.40
N LEU A 175 -5.17 -4.30 3.94
CA LEU A 175 -5.26 -2.98 3.33
C LEU A 175 -6.14 -3.03 2.08
N ARG A 176 -5.95 -4.04 1.23
CA ARG A 176 -6.75 -4.24 0.01
C ARG A 176 -8.24 -4.45 0.31
N GLU A 177 -8.57 -5.24 1.34
CA GLU A 177 -9.96 -5.42 1.81
C GLU A 177 -10.62 -4.11 2.25
N ARG A 178 -9.82 -3.11 2.64
CA ARG A 178 -10.26 -1.74 2.97
C ARG A 178 -10.23 -0.81 1.75
N GLY A 179 -9.98 -1.31 0.55
CA GLY A 179 -9.85 -0.49 -0.66
C GLY A 179 -8.52 0.24 -0.78
N ILE A 180 -7.58 0.07 0.16
CA ILE A 180 -6.29 0.76 0.18
C ILE A 180 -5.31 0.00 -0.71
N ARG A 181 -4.90 0.60 -1.83
CA ARG A 181 -3.87 0.03 -2.72
C ARG A 181 -2.48 0.32 -2.16
N THR A 182 -1.56 -0.64 -2.23
CA THR A 182 -0.25 -0.50 -1.54
C THR A 182 0.91 -0.54 -2.52
N PHE A 183 1.60 0.59 -2.70
CA PHE A 183 2.89 0.65 -3.41
C PHE A 183 4.03 0.23 -2.49
N ALA A 184 4.94 -0.62 -2.99
CA ALA A 184 6.11 -1.06 -2.26
C ALA A 184 7.40 -0.51 -2.90
N VAL A 185 8.21 0.17 -2.10
CA VAL A 185 9.52 0.72 -2.49
C VAL A 185 10.60 0.12 -1.61
N GLY A 186 11.50 -0.65 -2.22
CA GLY A 186 12.71 -1.14 -1.58
C GLY A 186 13.86 -0.16 -1.79
N PHE A 187 14.50 0.27 -0.70
CA PHE A 187 15.50 1.33 -0.74
C PHE A 187 16.89 0.88 -0.29
N GLY A 188 17.83 0.86 -1.25
CA GLY A 188 19.15 0.28 -1.09
C GLY A 188 19.11 -1.24 -1.05
N ALA A 189 20.12 -1.83 -0.40
CA ALA A 189 20.26 -3.28 -0.28
C ALA A 189 19.60 -3.81 1.01
N LEU A 190 19.40 -5.14 1.06
CA LEU A 190 18.91 -5.93 2.22
C LEU A 190 17.39 -5.88 2.47
N VAL A 191 16.62 -5.49 1.47
CA VAL A 191 15.17 -5.65 1.48
C VAL A 191 14.78 -7.12 1.20
N ASP A 192 13.59 -7.52 1.65
CA ASP A 192 12.99 -8.80 1.25
C ASP A 192 12.23 -8.61 -0.06
N GLU A 193 12.93 -8.79 -1.18
CA GLU A 193 12.40 -8.58 -2.53
C GLU A 193 11.17 -9.45 -2.81
N GLU A 194 11.13 -10.67 -2.28
CA GLU A 194 9.99 -11.59 -2.44
C GLU A 194 8.75 -11.09 -1.68
N SER A 195 8.97 -10.56 -0.48
CA SER A 195 7.90 -9.95 0.32
C SER A 195 7.40 -8.66 -0.34
N LEU A 196 8.29 -7.76 -0.78
CA LEU A 196 7.92 -6.51 -1.45
C LEU A 196 7.20 -6.73 -2.78
N ALA A 197 7.65 -7.69 -3.60
CA ALA A 197 6.98 -8.07 -4.84
C ALA A 197 5.56 -8.57 -4.55
N ALA A 198 5.40 -9.45 -3.56
CA ALA A 198 4.09 -9.95 -3.17
C ALA A 198 3.18 -8.84 -2.61
N MET A 199 3.73 -7.91 -1.83
CA MET A 199 2.98 -6.73 -1.37
C MET A 199 2.47 -5.90 -2.54
N ALA A 200 3.30 -5.60 -3.53
CA ALA A 200 2.85 -4.83 -4.70
C ALA A 200 1.78 -5.57 -5.52
N ILE A 201 1.90 -6.89 -5.65
CA ILE A 201 0.90 -7.73 -6.34
C ILE A 201 -0.42 -7.77 -5.56
N LEU A 202 -0.39 -8.11 -4.27
CA LEU A 202 -1.58 -8.17 -3.40
C LEU A 202 -2.24 -6.80 -3.24
N GLY A 203 -1.43 -5.74 -3.24
CA GLY A 203 -1.86 -4.35 -3.11
C GLY A 203 -2.41 -3.74 -4.40
N ASP A 204 -2.43 -4.49 -5.52
CA ASP A 204 -2.84 -4.01 -6.84
C ASP A 204 -2.07 -2.77 -7.33
N THR A 205 -0.75 -2.79 -7.14
CA THR A 205 0.15 -1.71 -7.57
C THR A 205 1.40 -2.21 -8.27
N ALA A 206 1.48 -3.51 -8.53
CA ALA A 206 2.62 -4.14 -9.20
C ALA A 206 3.05 -3.32 -10.43
N VAL A 207 4.37 -3.17 -10.60
CA VAL A 207 4.94 -2.44 -11.74
C VAL A 207 4.43 -3.06 -13.05
N PRO A 208 3.85 -2.29 -13.97
CA PRO A 208 3.34 -2.82 -15.23
C PRO A 208 4.40 -3.62 -15.99
N GLY A 209 4.04 -4.83 -16.43
CA GLY A 209 4.97 -5.71 -17.15
C GLY A 209 6.01 -6.39 -16.27
N CYS A 210 5.90 -6.35 -14.95
CA CYS A 210 6.78 -7.12 -14.06
C CYS A 210 6.67 -8.64 -14.29
N ASP A 211 7.63 -9.37 -13.75
CA ASP A 211 7.64 -10.83 -13.65
C ASP A 211 7.13 -11.24 -12.26
N PRO A 212 5.89 -11.76 -12.14
CA PRO A 212 5.33 -12.16 -10.86
C PRO A 212 6.02 -13.40 -10.27
N THR A 213 6.84 -14.12 -11.03
CA THR A 213 7.60 -15.26 -10.53
C THR A 213 8.88 -14.84 -9.78
N GLY A 214 9.31 -13.59 -9.94
CA GLY A 214 10.51 -13.05 -9.31
C GLY A 214 11.82 -13.65 -9.84
N VAL A 215 11.79 -14.30 -11.01
CA VAL A 215 12.99 -14.91 -11.62
C VAL A 215 13.79 -13.84 -12.39
N ASP A 216 13.10 -12.92 -13.05
CA ASP A 216 13.71 -11.79 -13.77
C ASP A 216 13.84 -10.57 -12.85
N LEU A 217 15.06 -10.36 -12.32
CA LEU A 217 15.38 -9.24 -11.43
C LEU A 217 15.37 -7.88 -12.12
N ASP A 218 15.33 -7.81 -13.46
CA ASP A 218 15.13 -6.55 -14.19
C ASP A 218 13.63 -6.20 -14.31
N ARG A 219 12.74 -7.15 -14.00
CA ARG A 219 11.27 -7.01 -14.08
C ARG A 219 10.62 -7.18 -12.70
N ARG A 220 11.14 -6.49 -11.69
CA ARG A 220 10.60 -6.51 -10.33
C ARG A 220 9.16 -5.98 -10.30
N CYS A 221 8.30 -6.61 -9.50
CA CYS A 221 6.93 -6.13 -9.30
C CYS A 221 6.81 -4.98 -8.31
N PHE A 222 7.89 -4.62 -7.63
CA PHE A 222 7.97 -3.49 -6.71
C PHE A 222 9.01 -2.48 -7.22
N TYR A 223 9.01 -1.29 -6.64
CA TYR A 223 9.96 -0.23 -7.00
C TYR A 223 11.28 -0.42 -6.25
N GLN A 224 12.34 -0.83 -6.95
CA GLN A 224 13.70 -0.87 -6.39
C GLN A 224 14.40 0.48 -6.60
N ALA A 225 15.03 1.01 -5.55
CA ALA A 225 15.81 2.24 -5.60
C ALA A 225 17.18 2.03 -4.92
N ASP A 226 18.26 1.97 -5.71
CA ASP A 226 19.61 1.71 -5.19
C ASP A 226 20.42 2.98 -4.91
N ASP A 227 19.88 4.15 -5.30
CA ASP A 227 20.50 5.46 -5.16
C ASP A 227 19.44 6.55 -4.94
N PRO A 228 19.84 7.77 -4.48
CA PRO A 228 18.90 8.86 -4.24
C PRO A 228 18.05 9.26 -5.47
N GLY A 229 18.65 9.24 -6.67
CA GLY A 229 17.93 9.54 -7.91
C GLY A 229 16.96 8.43 -8.31
N GLY A 230 17.31 7.18 -8.05
CA GLY A 230 16.41 6.03 -8.16
C GLY A 230 15.14 6.20 -7.31
N LEU A 231 15.30 6.60 -6.05
CA LEU A 231 14.16 6.81 -5.16
C LEU A 231 13.27 7.97 -5.62
N ALA A 232 13.87 9.09 -6.03
CA ALA A 232 13.12 10.22 -6.58
C ALA A 232 12.30 9.82 -7.81
N ARG A 233 12.88 9.07 -8.75
CA ARG A 233 12.16 8.58 -9.94
C ARG A 233 11.01 7.66 -9.57
N ALA A 234 11.24 6.72 -8.65
CA ALA A 234 10.21 5.80 -8.18
C ALA A 234 9.02 6.55 -7.55
N LEU A 235 9.28 7.51 -6.65
CA LEU A 235 8.21 8.27 -6.01
C LEU A 235 7.44 9.17 -6.99
N MET A 236 8.12 9.77 -7.97
CA MET A 236 7.45 10.54 -9.02
C MET A 236 6.54 9.67 -9.89
N GLU A 237 6.98 8.46 -10.26
CA GLU A 237 6.15 7.51 -11.01
C GLU A 237 4.95 7.01 -10.18
N ILE A 238 5.18 6.69 -8.90
CA ILE A 238 4.11 6.29 -7.98
C ILE A 238 3.09 7.41 -7.83
N ALA A 239 3.52 8.65 -7.61
CA ALA A 239 2.61 9.78 -7.48
C ALA A 239 1.83 10.03 -8.77
N ALA A 240 2.46 9.91 -9.95
CA ALA A 240 1.74 9.98 -11.22
C ALA A 240 0.66 8.90 -11.36
N ARG A 241 0.91 7.69 -10.87
CA ARG A 241 -0.08 6.59 -10.85
C ARG A 241 -1.16 6.77 -9.79
N ALA A 242 -0.81 7.35 -8.64
CA ALA A 242 -1.72 7.52 -7.51
C ALA A 242 -2.63 8.76 -7.67
N GLY A 243 -2.21 9.75 -8.43
CA GLY A 243 -3.00 10.94 -8.73
C GLY A 243 -3.77 10.86 -10.04
N GLY A 244 -3.87 9.67 -10.65
CA GLY A 244 -4.79 9.43 -11.76
C GLY A 244 -6.08 8.76 -11.27
N GLU A 245 -7.02 8.55 -12.18
CA GLU A 245 -8.35 8.02 -11.87
C GLU A 245 -8.33 6.58 -11.32
N LEU A 246 -8.97 6.41 -10.16
CA LEU A 246 -9.41 5.12 -9.65
C LEU A 246 -10.82 4.84 -10.16
N CYS A 247 -11.12 3.57 -10.44
CA CYS A 247 -12.48 3.17 -10.74
C CYS A 247 -13.30 3.06 -9.44
N ASP A 248 -13.74 4.20 -8.91
CA ASP A 248 -14.48 4.30 -7.65
C ASP A 248 -15.65 5.30 -7.69
N GLY A 249 -15.90 5.92 -8.85
CA GLY A 249 -16.99 6.87 -9.07
C GLY A 249 -16.70 8.27 -8.56
N ARG A 250 -15.43 8.60 -8.31
CA ARG A 250 -14.94 9.94 -7.95
C ARG A 250 -14.09 10.51 -9.08
N ASP A 251 -13.94 11.84 -9.07
CA ASP A 251 -12.98 12.58 -9.89
C ASP A 251 -11.71 12.78 -9.04
N ASN A 252 -10.75 11.85 -9.16
CA ASN A 252 -9.56 11.78 -8.31
C ASN A 252 -8.42 12.67 -8.78
N ASP A 253 -8.34 12.98 -10.07
CA ASP A 253 -7.36 13.86 -10.67
C ASP A 253 -7.88 15.31 -10.87
N CYS A 254 -9.17 15.52 -10.60
CA CYS A 254 -9.85 16.81 -10.58
C CYS A 254 -9.91 17.50 -11.95
N ASP A 255 -10.03 16.72 -13.02
CA ASP A 255 -10.17 17.24 -14.38
C ASP A 255 -11.63 17.50 -14.81
N GLY A 256 -12.59 17.04 -14.00
CA GLY A 256 -14.03 17.20 -14.20
C GLY A 256 -14.71 16.05 -14.96
N ALA A 257 -13.97 15.02 -15.36
CA ALA A 257 -14.47 13.72 -15.74
C ALA A 257 -14.36 12.73 -14.56
N ILE A 258 -15.05 11.60 -14.68
CA ILE A 258 -15.16 10.62 -13.60
C ILE A 258 -14.75 9.28 -14.18
N ASP A 259 -13.83 8.62 -13.49
CA ASP A 259 -13.30 7.33 -13.87
C ASP A 259 -12.79 7.28 -15.34
N ASP A 260 -12.39 8.41 -15.93
CA ASP A 260 -11.86 8.42 -17.28
C ASP A 260 -10.42 7.92 -17.28
N ASP A 261 -10.11 7.02 -18.22
CA ASP A 261 -8.86 6.26 -18.20
C ASP A 261 -8.58 5.52 -16.85
N ALA A 262 -9.62 5.29 -16.04
CA ALA A 262 -9.50 4.67 -14.73
C ALA A 262 -8.89 3.26 -14.77
N SER A 263 -7.95 3.04 -13.86
CA SER A 263 -7.17 1.81 -13.81
C SER A 263 -7.83 0.72 -12.96
N CYS A 264 -8.16 -0.38 -13.63
CA CYS A 264 -8.57 -1.64 -13.01
C CYS A 264 -7.47 -2.70 -13.11
N HIS A 265 -7.59 -3.74 -12.28
CA HIS A 265 -6.72 -4.93 -12.39
C HIS A 265 -6.76 -5.50 -13.83
N PRO A 266 -5.67 -6.16 -14.28
CA PRO A 266 -5.63 -6.81 -15.58
C PRO A 266 -6.85 -7.71 -15.84
N GLY A 267 -7.43 -7.59 -17.05
CA GLY A 267 -8.62 -8.35 -17.43
C GLY A 267 -9.94 -7.74 -16.97
N SER A 268 -9.93 -6.57 -16.34
CA SER A 268 -11.13 -5.80 -15.98
C SER A 268 -11.16 -4.42 -16.65
N ARG A 269 -12.34 -3.82 -16.72
CA ARG A 269 -12.55 -2.44 -17.18
C ARG A 269 -13.42 -1.69 -16.19
N CYS A 270 -13.26 -0.37 -16.11
CA CYS A 270 -14.13 0.45 -15.29
C CYS A 270 -15.50 0.61 -15.93
N VAL A 271 -16.56 0.33 -15.17
CA VAL A 271 -17.95 0.58 -15.55
C VAL A 271 -18.70 1.06 -14.31
N ASP A 272 -19.23 2.28 -14.38
CA ASP A 272 -20.04 2.90 -13.32
C ASP A 272 -19.37 2.84 -11.92
N GLY A 273 -18.10 3.24 -11.81
CA GLY A 273 -17.34 3.21 -10.54
C GLY A 273 -16.99 1.81 -10.03
N ALA A 274 -17.10 0.78 -10.87
CA ALA A 274 -16.74 -0.59 -10.52
C ALA A 274 -15.89 -1.28 -11.59
N CYS A 275 -14.80 -1.91 -11.14
CA CYS A 275 -14.01 -2.80 -11.98
C CYS A 275 -14.78 -4.08 -12.28
N VAL A 276 -15.24 -4.23 -13.52
CA VAL A 276 -15.93 -5.43 -14.00
C VAL A 276 -15.01 -6.25 -14.90
N ALA A 277 -15.05 -7.57 -14.75
CA ALA A 277 -14.29 -8.47 -15.62
C ALA A 277 -14.68 -8.26 -17.09
N THR A 278 -13.68 -8.15 -17.95
CA THR A 278 -13.89 -8.14 -19.40
C THR A 278 -14.26 -9.56 -19.87
N PRO A 279 -15.23 -9.72 -20.77
CA PRO A 279 -15.61 -11.03 -21.31
C PRO A 279 -14.45 -11.79 -21.97
N ASP A 280 -13.40 -11.08 -22.38
CA ASP A 280 -12.22 -11.62 -23.07
C ASP A 280 -10.95 -11.67 -22.18
N GLY A 281 -11.09 -11.54 -20.86
CA GLY A 281 -9.97 -11.67 -19.91
C GLY A 281 -9.37 -13.08 -19.89
N PRO A 282 -8.11 -13.25 -19.44
CA PRO A 282 -7.40 -14.54 -19.44
C PRO A 282 -8.09 -15.63 -18.60
N ASP A 283 -9.02 -15.25 -17.73
CA ASP A 283 -9.82 -16.16 -16.90
C ASP A 283 -11.25 -16.39 -17.43
N GLY A 284 -11.53 -16.02 -18.69
CA GLY A 284 -12.75 -16.41 -19.42
C GLY A 284 -12.86 -17.91 -19.71
N GLY A 285 -12.10 -18.75 -19.01
CA GLY A 285 -12.26 -20.18 -18.99
C GLY A 285 -13.56 -20.54 -18.28
N LEU A 286 -14.54 -20.99 -19.05
CA LEU A 286 -15.69 -21.74 -18.55
C LEU A 286 -15.21 -22.77 -17.50
N PRO A 287 -15.96 -23.02 -16.40
CA PRO A 287 -15.60 -24.08 -15.48
C PRO A 287 -15.47 -25.38 -16.28
N LEU A 288 -14.25 -25.90 -16.35
CA LEU A 288 -13.98 -27.21 -16.92
C LEU A 288 -14.50 -28.25 -15.94
N ASP A 289 -15.18 -29.27 -16.46
CA ASP A 289 -15.45 -30.49 -15.69
C ASP A 289 -14.13 -31.24 -15.39
N ASP A 290 -14.19 -32.28 -14.54
CA ASP A 290 -13.02 -33.09 -14.13
C ASP A 290 -12.27 -33.72 -15.35
N ASP A 291 -12.91 -33.71 -16.53
CA ASP A 291 -12.39 -34.20 -17.81
C ASP A 291 -11.83 -33.09 -18.74
N GLY A 292 -11.84 -31.81 -18.32
CA GLY A 292 -11.18 -30.73 -19.07
C GLY A 292 -11.93 -30.22 -20.30
N MET A 293 -13.26 -30.34 -20.36
CA MET A 293 -14.09 -29.91 -21.49
C MET A 293 -15.00 -28.71 -21.12
N PRO A 294 -15.21 -27.76 -22.05
CA PRO A 294 -16.08 -26.61 -21.79
C PRO A 294 -17.55 -27.05 -21.67
N VAL A 295 -18.20 -26.69 -20.55
CA VAL A 295 -19.63 -26.93 -20.31
C VAL A 295 -20.50 -26.05 -21.22
N GLY A 296 -20.77 -26.52 -22.43
CA GLY A 296 -21.61 -25.85 -23.42
C GLY A 296 -23.11 -25.96 -23.12
N GLY A 297 -23.69 -24.91 -22.53
CA GLY A 297 -25.13 -24.67 -22.44
C GLY A 297 -25.74 -24.23 -23.78
N CYS A 298 -26.98 -24.63 -24.03
CA CYS A 298 -27.71 -24.65 -25.30
C CYS A 298 -27.80 -23.32 -26.08
N GLY A 299 -27.52 -23.38 -27.39
CA GLY A 299 -27.88 -22.37 -28.39
C GLY A 299 -28.70 -22.98 -29.54
N CYS A 300 -29.87 -22.41 -29.81
CA CYS A 300 -30.87 -22.90 -30.75
C CYS A 300 -30.39 -22.93 -32.21
N ARG A 301 -30.70 -24.03 -32.91
CA ARG A 301 -30.41 -24.23 -34.34
C ARG A 301 -31.66 -23.88 -35.15
N ALA A 302 -31.56 -22.89 -36.04
CA ALA A 302 -32.54 -22.64 -37.09
C ALA A 302 -31.80 -22.29 -38.41
N GLY A 303 -32.14 -23.03 -39.49
CA GLY A 303 -32.13 -22.51 -40.86
C GLY A 303 -30.88 -22.70 -41.74
N THR A 304 -30.82 -23.85 -42.42
CA THR A 304 -30.55 -24.06 -43.87
C THR A 304 -29.53 -23.20 -44.66
N ASP A 305 -28.53 -23.91 -45.21
CA ASP A 305 -27.59 -23.65 -46.34
C ASP A 305 -28.19 -22.98 -47.61
N PRO A 306 -27.44 -22.55 -48.68
CA PRO A 306 -26.08 -22.99 -49.09
C PRO A 306 -25.09 -21.99 -49.76
N ALA A 307 -23.79 -22.38 -49.72
CA ALA A 307 -22.68 -22.22 -50.71
C ALA A 307 -22.34 -20.84 -51.36
N PRO A 308 -21.05 -20.58 -51.65
CA PRO A 308 -20.61 -20.88 -53.02
C PRO A 308 -19.19 -21.46 -53.17
N THR A 309 -19.05 -22.15 -54.30
CA THR A 309 -17.84 -22.72 -54.90
C THR A 309 -16.93 -21.70 -55.60
N ALA A 310 -15.62 -21.92 -55.47
CA ALA A 310 -14.60 -21.98 -56.54
C ALA A 310 -13.68 -20.78 -56.88
N LEU A 311 -12.41 -21.19 -57.07
CA LEU A 311 -11.40 -20.78 -58.08
C LEU A 311 -10.37 -19.67 -57.77
N ALA A 312 -9.22 -20.11 -57.25
CA ALA A 312 -7.90 -20.23 -57.93
C ALA A 312 -7.13 -19.01 -58.50
N LEU A 313 -5.79 -19.14 -58.35
CA LEU A 313 -4.65 -18.67 -59.17
C LEU A 313 -3.98 -17.32 -58.84
N GLY A 314 -2.64 -17.38 -58.69
CA GLY A 314 -1.76 -16.24 -59.02
C GLY A 314 -0.42 -16.15 -58.29
N LEU A 315 0.59 -16.91 -58.74
CA LEU A 315 2.02 -16.68 -58.47
C LEU A 315 2.49 -15.31 -58.98
N LEU A 316 3.47 -14.68 -58.30
CA LEU A 316 4.64 -14.06 -58.95
C LEU A 316 5.69 -13.54 -57.95
N ALA A 317 6.88 -14.12 -58.01
CA ALA A 317 8.12 -13.62 -57.42
C ALA A 317 8.85 -12.75 -58.46
N VAL A 318 9.42 -11.62 -58.04
CA VAL A 318 10.47 -10.93 -58.80
C VAL A 318 11.56 -10.45 -57.85
N ALA A 319 12.72 -11.09 -57.97
CA ALA A 319 13.99 -10.61 -57.46
C ALA A 319 14.55 -9.52 -58.39
N TYR A 320 15.08 -8.44 -57.82
CA TYR A 320 16.04 -7.60 -58.53
C TYR A 320 17.22 -7.23 -57.64
N ALA A 321 18.33 -7.91 -57.87
CA ALA A 321 19.64 -7.51 -57.41
C ALA A 321 20.35 -6.75 -58.53
N ARG A 322 20.84 -5.54 -58.25
CA ARG A 322 22.01 -4.97 -58.97
C ARG A 322 22.80 -3.96 -58.14
N ARG A 323 23.69 -4.55 -57.34
CA ARG A 323 25.10 -4.22 -57.05
C ARG A 323 25.75 -3.10 -57.88
N ARG A 324 26.61 -2.32 -57.18
CA ARG A 324 27.86 -1.58 -57.56
C ARG A 324 27.71 -0.05 -57.46
N ARG A 325 28.56 0.70 -56.73
CA ARG A 325 30.02 0.57 -56.49
C ARG A 325 30.50 1.52 -55.38
N ARG A 326 31.47 1.03 -54.59
CA ARG A 326 32.75 1.66 -54.11
C ARG A 326 32.66 2.95 -53.27
N GLY A 327 33.42 3.13 -52.20
CA GLY A 327 34.55 2.38 -51.62
C GLY A 327 34.80 2.87 -50.18
N SER A 328 35.40 2.03 -49.33
CA SER A 328 36.84 2.09 -48.96
C SER A 328 37.06 3.05 -47.78
N ALA A 329 37.74 2.75 -46.68
CA ALA A 329 38.41 1.57 -46.13
C ALA A 329 38.90 1.95 -44.70
N SER A 330 39.56 0.98 -44.04
CA SER A 330 40.31 1.00 -42.75
C SER A 330 39.47 0.84 -41.49
N ALA A 331 39.46 -0.30 -40.77
CA ALA A 331 40.46 -1.31 -40.40
C ALA A 331 41.51 -0.84 -39.35
N ALA A 332 41.30 -1.31 -38.12
CA ALA A 332 42.28 -1.83 -37.14
C ALA A 332 41.45 -2.60 -36.08
N ALA A 333 41.46 -3.93 -35.96
CA ALA A 333 42.50 -4.83 -35.38
C ALA A 333 43.01 -4.25 -34.04
N THR A 334 42.95 -4.88 -32.86
CA THR A 334 42.97 -6.28 -32.35
C THR A 334 42.73 -6.13 -30.82
N ALA A 335 42.25 -7.05 -29.99
CA ALA A 335 42.67 -8.42 -29.73
C ALA A 335 41.68 -9.10 -28.76
N SER A 336 41.56 -10.43 -28.88
CA SER A 336 40.88 -11.32 -27.94
C SER A 336 41.49 -11.28 -26.53
N ALA A 337 40.63 -11.25 -25.52
CA ALA A 337 40.92 -11.79 -24.20
C ALA A 337 39.80 -12.75 -23.79
N LYS A 338 40.21 -13.95 -23.39
CA LYS A 338 39.39 -15.06 -22.88
C LYS A 338 38.81 -14.66 -21.51
N PRO A 339 37.50 -14.83 -21.23
CA PRO A 339 36.99 -14.63 -19.88
C PRO A 339 37.50 -15.76 -18.97
N ALA A 340 38.06 -15.38 -17.83
CA ALA A 340 38.33 -16.27 -16.72
C ALA A 340 37.02 -16.53 -15.97
N ASP A 341 36.80 -17.78 -15.57
CA ASP A 341 35.64 -18.19 -14.78
C ASP A 341 35.56 -17.39 -13.46
N PRO A 342 34.38 -16.88 -13.06
CA PRO A 342 34.23 -16.21 -11.78
C PRO A 342 34.34 -17.22 -10.65
N ALA A 343 35.19 -16.91 -9.67
CA ALA A 343 35.26 -17.62 -8.40
C ALA A 343 33.90 -17.55 -7.67
N PRO A 344 33.48 -18.62 -6.98
CA PRO A 344 32.24 -18.61 -6.22
C PRO A 344 32.32 -17.64 -5.02
N PRO A 345 31.21 -17.00 -4.63
CA PRO A 345 31.17 -16.07 -3.51
C PRO A 345 31.49 -16.78 -2.18
N PRO A 346 32.18 -16.13 -1.23
CA PRO A 346 32.33 -16.66 0.12
C PRO A 346 30.95 -16.64 0.79
N TRP A 347 30.73 -17.48 1.81
CA TRP A 347 29.48 -17.69 2.55
C TRP A 347 28.55 -18.80 2.02
N GLN A 348 29.07 -20.03 2.00
CA GLN A 348 28.26 -21.19 2.39
C GLN A 348 28.68 -21.59 3.80
N PRO A 349 27.80 -21.55 4.82
CA PRO A 349 28.10 -22.21 6.08
C PRO A 349 28.05 -23.73 5.84
N GLN A 350 29.19 -24.40 6.06
CA GLN A 350 29.22 -25.85 6.14
C GLN A 350 28.31 -26.28 7.29
N LEU A 351 27.34 -27.15 6.99
CA LEU A 351 26.56 -27.84 8.00
C LEU A 351 27.49 -28.79 8.75
N ASP A 352 28.15 -28.29 9.79
CA ASP A 352 28.76 -29.13 10.80
C ASP A 352 27.64 -29.80 11.60
N VAL A 353 27.54 -31.12 11.42
CA VAL A 353 26.66 -32.00 12.17
C VAL A 353 27.17 -32.03 13.62
N ILE A 354 26.71 -31.09 14.44
CA ILE A 354 26.94 -31.14 15.88
C ILE A 354 25.99 -32.20 16.45
N SER A 355 26.58 -33.29 16.94
CA SER A 355 25.89 -34.29 17.75
C SER A 355 25.23 -33.63 18.96
N LEU A 356 23.93 -33.81 19.09
CA LEU A 356 23.16 -33.42 20.28
C LEU A 356 23.60 -34.29 21.46
N ASP A 357 24.39 -33.70 22.35
CA ASP A 357 24.62 -34.24 23.70
C ASP A 357 23.40 -33.90 24.56
N THR A 358 22.68 -34.93 25.00
CA THR A 358 21.48 -34.84 25.81
C THR A 358 21.87 -34.82 27.29
N SER A 359 22.07 -33.63 27.85
CA SER A 359 22.14 -33.43 29.30
C SER A 359 21.12 -32.38 29.77
N PRO A 360 20.29 -32.68 30.79
CA PRO A 360 19.25 -31.77 31.28
C PRO A 360 19.84 -30.63 32.13
N PRO A 361 19.25 -29.42 32.11
CA PRO A 361 19.75 -28.30 32.91
C PRO A 361 19.43 -28.48 34.41
N SER A 362 20.47 -28.27 35.21
CA SER A 362 20.44 -28.20 36.67
C SER A 362 19.70 -26.95 37.16
N ALA A 363 19.05 -27.08 38.31
CA ALA A 363 18.10 -26.15 38.91
C ALA A 363 18.64 -24.74 39.21
N ALA A 364 17.78 -23.73 39.00
CA ALA A 364 18.01 -22.34 39.37
C ALA A 364 17.88 -22.12 40.90
N PRO A 365 18.66 -21.18 41.49
CA PRO A 365 18.56 -20.83 42.91
C PRO A 365 17.35 -19.91 43.22
N PRO A 366 16.83 -19.91 44.47
CA PRO A 366 15.61 -19.20 44.83
C PRO A 366 15.80 -17.69 45.03
N LEU A 367 14.74 -16.93 44.70
CA LEU A 367 14.61 -15.48 44.89
C LEU A 367 14.39 -15.08 46.37
N PRO A 368 14.83 -13.88 46.80
CA PRO A 368 14.60 -13.36 48.14
C PRO A 368 13.16 -12.82 48.34
N PRO A 369 12.66 -12.75 49.59
CA PRO A 369 11.27 -12.41 49.90
C PRO A 369 10.96 -10.91 49.82
N SER A 370 9.80 -10.59 49.24
CA SER A 370 9.19 -9.26 49.23
C SER A 370 8.70 -8.84 50.63
N ALA A 371 9.14 -7.67 51.09
CA ALA A 371 8.64 -7.05 52.31
C ALA A 371 7.35 -6.27 52.04
N VAL A 372 6.33 -6.56 52.85
CA VAL A 372 5.00 -5.94 52.88
C VAL A 372 4.93 -4.91 54.02
N GLY A 373 4.55 -3.67 53.69
CA GLY A 373 3.85 -2.71 54.57
C GLY A 373 4.62 -2.07 55.75
N PRO A 374 4.11 -0.99 56.39
CA PRO A 374 2.67 -0.70 56.51
C PRO A 374 2.22 0.74 56.18
N ALA A 375 0.90 0.87 56.08
CA ALA A 375 0.11 2.09 55.97
C ALA A 375 -0.02 2.86 57.30
N SER A 376 -0.15 4.18 57.23
CA SER A 376 -1.04 5.01 58.08
C SER A 376 -1.08 6.46 57.56
N THR A 377 -2.19 6.93 56.98
CA THR A 377 -3.35 7.66 57.56
C THR A 377 -3.18 9.17 57.83
N ILE A 378 -4.12 9.94 57.24
CA ILE A 378 -4.78 11.18 57.73
C ILE A 378 -4.13 12.55 57.43
N GLY A 379 -4.94 13.46 56.85
CA GLY A 379 -4.85 14.92 57.00
C GLY A 379 -5.02 15.68 55.67
N ALA A 380 -6.24 15.95 55.20
CA ALA A 380 -7.05 17.14 55.49
C ALA A 380 -6.65 18.43 54.73
N VAL A 381 -7.54 18.85 53.83
CA VAL A 381 -8.10 20.21 53.63
C VAL A 381 -7.12 21.41 53.46
N ALA A 382 -7.10 22.01 52.27
CA ALA A 382 -7.25 23.47 52.09
C ALA A 382 -7.49 23.84 50.61
N GLU A 383 -8.72 24.23 50.34
CA GLU A 383 -9.21 24.97 49.19
C GLU A 383 -8.68 26.42 49.25
N ILE A 384 -8.05 26.93 48.18
CA ILE A 384 -7.82 28.38 48.01
C ILE A 384 -8.31 28.78 46.63
N THR A 385 -9.54 29.29 46.62
CA THR A 385 -10.10 30.18 45.62
C THR A 385 -9.70 31.63 45.95
N ARG A 386 -9.15 32.35 44.97
CA ARG A 386 -9.24 33.82 44.78
C ARG A 386 -8.89 34.08 43.30
N SER A 387 -9.87 34.37 42.43
CA SER A 387 -10.53 35.67 42.24
C SER A 387 -9.55 36.81 41.94
N THR A 388 -9.48 37.19 40.67
CA THR A 388 -9.35 38.60 40.24
C THR A 388 -10.07 38.78 38.90
N GLN A 389 -11.20 39.48 38.98
CA GLN A 389 -11.85 40.16 37.86
C GLN A 389 -11.13 41.47 37.51
N ALA A 390 -11.12 41.77 36.22
CA ALA A 390 -11.30 43.06 35.57
C ALA A 390 -10.81 44.36 36.26
N LYS A 391 -9.87 45.01 35.55
CA LYS A 391 -10.08 46.38 35.07
C LYS A 391 -9.40 46.58 33.72
#